data_AF-X1QD33-F1
#
_entry.id   AF-X1QD33-F1
#
_cell.length_a   1.000
_cell.length_b   1.000
_cell.length_c   1.000
_cell.angle_alpha   90.00
_cell.angle_beta   90.00
_cell.angle_gamma   90.00
#
_symmetry.space_group_name_H-M   'P 1'
#
loop_
_entity.id
_entity.type
_entity.pdbx_description
1 polymer ?
#
loop_
_entity_poly.entity_id
_entity_poly.type
_entity_poly.pdbx_seq_one_letter_code
_entity_poly.pdbx_strand_id
1 'polypeptide(L)'
;MPGVGEATAEKLREAGYRTIESIAVASIAELHEAAEIGEGQAKKISAAAREIAEFGVFVTADKVLERREKVGLITTSSEQLDALLGGG
;
A
#
# COMPACT_ATOMS: atom_id res chain seq x y z
N MET A 1 4.03 9.14 -10.65
CA MET A 1 2.72 8.54 -11.02
C MET A 1 2.10 9.36 -12.14
N PRO A 2 1.56 8.74 -13.20
CA PRO A 2 0.88 9.49 -14.26
C PRO A 2 -0.34 10.22 -13.70
N GLY A 3 -0.48 11.51 -14.02
CA GLY A 3 -1.63 12.33 -13.62
C GLY A 3 -1.56 12.96 -12.23
N VAL A 4 -0.41 12.84 -11.52
CA VAL A 4 -0.15 13.52 -10.24
C VAL A 4 0.92 14.59 -10.44
N GLY A 5 0.53 15.87 -10.33
CA GLY A 5 1.48 16.99 -10.29
C GLY A 5 2.04 17.24 -8.88
N GLU A 6 3.02 18.13 -8.76
CA GLU A 6 3.69 18.42 -7.48
C GLU A 6 2.73 18.92 -6.41
N ALA A 7 1.84 19.86 -6.74
CA ALA A 7 0.81 20.37 -5.83
C ALA A 7 -0.18 19.27 -5.36
N THR A 8 -0.58 18.37 -6.25
CA THR A 8 -1.45 17.23 -5.90
C THR A 8 -0.72 16.23 -5.00
N ALA A 9 0.57 15.97 -5.28
CA ALA A 9 1.39 15.07 -4.47
C ALA A 9 1.60 15.62 -3.06
N GLU A 10 1.78 16.93 -2.91
CA GLU A 10 1.92 17.58 -1.61
C GLU A 10 0.64 17.46 -0.78
N LYS A 11 -0.52 17.80 -1.36
CA LYS A 11 -1.83 17.63 -0.69
C LYS A 11 -2.10 16.18 -0.27
N LEU A 12 -1.81 15.22 -1.14
CA LEU A 12 -1.93 13.79 -0.80
C LEU A 12 -1.02 13.41 0.39
N ARG A 13 0.21 13.92 0.44
CA ARG A 13 1.13 13.67 1.56
C ARG A 13 0.67 14.32 2.86
N GLU A 14 0.11 15.53 2.79
CA GLU A 14 -0.49 16.23 3.93
C GLU A 14 -1.71 15.48 4.47
N ALA A 15 -2.52 14.92 3.58
CA ALA A 15 -3.66 14.06 3.93
C ALA A 15 -3.25 12.64 4.40
N GLY A 16 -1.95 12.32 4.46
CA GLY A 16 -1.43 11.05 4.97
C GLY A 16 -1.14 9.98 3.91
N TYR A 17 -1.41 10.24 2.63
CA TYR A 17 -1.11 9.33 1.52
C TYR A 17 0.35 9.47 1.08
N ARG A 18 1.25 8.83 1.83
CA ARG A 18 2.70 8.91 1.59
C ARG A 18 3.25 7.78 0.71
N THR A 19 2.47 6.73 0.49
CA THR A 19 2.89 5.55 -0.27
C THR A 19 1.90 5.21 -1.39
N ILE A 20 2.35 4.48 -2.41
CA ILE A 20 1.49 4.11 -3.54
C ILE A 20 0.38 3.16 -3.09
N GLU A 21 0.69 2.29 -2.13
CA GLU A 21 -0.24 1.35 -1.51
C GLU A 21 -1.36 2.09 -0.77
N SER A 22 -1.04 3.20 -0.08
CA SER A 22 -2.06 4.02 0.59
C SER A 22 -3.06 4.61 -0.40
N ILE A 23 -2.61 5.00 -1.59
CA ILE A 23 -3.46 5.53 -2.67
C ILE A 23 -4.24 4.40 -3.36
N ALA A 24 -3.65 3.21 -3.49
CA ALA A 24 -4.28 2.05 -4.13
C ALA A 24 -5.49 1.51 -3.33
N VAL A 25 -5.41 1.59 -1.99
CA VAL A 25 -6.47 1.11 -1.07
C VAL A 25 -7.52 2.18 -0.79
N ALA A 26 -7.18 3.47 -0.92
CA ALA A 26 -8.11 4.58 -0.73
C ALA A 26 -9.31 4.53 -1.68
N SER A 27 -10.44 5.04 -1.21
CA SER A 27 -11.63 5.24 -2.04
C SER A 27 -11.46 6.46 -2.96
N ILE A 28 -12.20 6.47 -4.07
CA ILE A 28 -12.16 7.59 -5.03
C ILE A 28 -12.64 8.90 -4.38
N ALA A 29 -13.62 8.82 -3.48
CA ALA A 29 -14.17 9.97 -2.76
C ALA A 29 -13.12 10.58 -1.81
N GLU A 30 -12.40 9.76 -1.05
CA GLU A 30 -11.35 10.22 -0.16
C GLU A 30 -10.20 10.88 -0.93
N LEU A 31 -9.82 10.35 -2.10
CA LEU A 31 -8.78 10.94 -2.94
C LEU A 31 -9.22 12.26 -3.60
N HIS A 32 -10.50 12.35 -3.99
CA HIS A 32 -11.12 13.58 -4.51
C HIS A 32 -11.05 14.70 -3.47
N GLU A 33 -11.47 14.41 -2.24
CA GLU A 33 -11.50 15.37 -1.14
C GLU A 33 -10.09 15.73 -0.66
N ALA A 34 -9.23 14.73 -0.43
CA ALA A 34 -7.89 14.93 0.11
C ALA A 34 -6.95 15.73 -0.80
N ALA A 35 -7.11 15.59 -2.12
CA ALA A 35 -6.22 16.23 -3.09
C ALA A 35 -6.90 17.36 -3.87
N GLU A 36 -8.18 17.63 -3.61
CA GLU A 36 -9.03 18.59 -4.33
C GLU A 36 -8.96 18.42 -5.86
N ILE A 37 -8.93 17.16 -6.32
CA ILE A 37 -8.84 16.79 -7.73
C ILE A 37 -10.18 16.30 -8.26
N GLY A 38 -10.52 16.48 -9.53
CA GLY A 38 -11.78 15.94 -10.06
C GLY A 38 -11.88 14.40 -9.93
N GLU A 39 -13.09 13.86 -9.72
CA GLU A 39 -13.31 12.41 -9.55
C GLU A 39 -12.73 11.55 -10.69
N GLY A 40 -12.80 12.05 -11.93
CA GLY A 40 -12.22 11.37 -13.09
C GLY A 40 -10.69 11.26 -13.03
N GLN A 41 -10.01 12.25 -12.42
CA GLN A 41 -8.58 12.22 -12.18
C GLN A 41 -8.25 11.29 -11.00
N ALA A 42 -9.03 11.35 -9.92
CA ALA A 42 -8.89 10.45 -8.77
C ALA A 42 -9.03 8.97 -9.18
N LYS A 43 -9.96 8.65 -10.08
CA LYS A 43 -10.13 7.29 -10.63
C LYS A 43 -8.91 6.82 -11.41
N LYS A 44 -8.31 7.69 -12.24
CA LYS A 44 -7.09 7.37 -13.01
C LYS A 44 -5.89 7.15 -12.08
N ILE A 45 -5.76 8.00 -11.05
CA ILE A 45 -4.71 7.91 -10.03
C ILE A 45 -4.84 6.60 -9.26
N SER A 46 -6.04 6.27 -8.76
CA SER A 46 -6.29 5.01 -8.05
C SER A 46 -6.01 3.79 -8.94
N ALA A 47 -6.42 3.81 -10.21
CA ALA A 47 -6.14 2.73 -11.15
C ALA A 47 -4.62 2.54 -11.39
N ALA A 48 -3.90 3.63 -11.65
CA ALA A 48 -2.46 3.60 -11.84
C ALA A 48 -1.72 3.15 -10.56
N ALA A 49 -2.18 3.58 -9.38
CA ALA A 49 -1.61 3.15 -8.10
C ALA A 49 -1.80 1.64 -7.88
N ARG A 50 -2.98 1.09 -8.20
CA ARG A 50 -3.26 -0.35 -8.11
C ARG A 50 -2.42 -1.18 -9.07
N GLU A 51 -2.21 -0.68 -10.28
CA GLU A 51 -1.34 -1.33 -11.26
C GLU A 51 0.11 -1.40 -10.78
N ILE A 52 0.65 -0.27 -10.28
CA ILE A 52 2.02 -0.21 -9.76
C ILE A 52 2.20 -1.04 -8.50
N ALA A 53 1.21 -1.04 -7.60
CA ALA A 53 1.25 -1.80 -6.35
C ALA A 53 0.92 -3.30 -6.54
N GLU A 54 0.72 -3.76 -7.78
CA GLU A 54 0.27 -5.12 -8.10
C GLU A 54 -0.97 -5.55 -7.29
N PHE A 55 -1.83 -4.59 -6.98
CA PHE A 55 -2.96 -4.79 -6.08
C PHE A 55 -4.04 -5.61 -6.78
N GLY A 56 -4.39 -6.76 -6.21
CA GLY A 56 -5.37 -7.68 -6.80
C GLY A 56 -4.84 -8.53 -7.95
N VAL A 57 -3.53 -8.55 -8.18
CA VAL A 57 -2.91 -9.54 -9.08
C VAL A 57 -3.05 -10.92 -8.45
N PHE A 58 -3.50 -11.90 -9.24
CA PHE A 58 -3.56 -13.28 -8.79
C PHE A 58 -2.14 -13.82 -8.58
N VAL A 59 -1.88 -14.35 -7.40
CA VAL A 59 -0.59 -14.95 -7.04
C VAL A 59 -0.80 -16.43 -6.73
N THR A 60 0.03 -17.27 -7.30
CA THR A 60 0.01 -18.72 -7.08
C THR A 60 0.57 -19.09 -5.70
N ALA A 61 0.16 -20.25 -5.18
CA ALA A 61 0.47 -20.65 -3.79
C ALA A 61 1.97 -20.74 -3.48
N ASP A 62 2.77 -21.21 -4.45
CA ASP A 62 4.23 -21.25 -4.42
C ASP A 62 4.84 -19.86 -4.20
N LYS A 63 4.41 -18.86 -4.98
CA LYS A 63 4.89 -17.47 -4.83
C LYS A 63 4.44 -16.84 -3.50
N VAL A 64 3.25 -17.19 -3.02
CA VAL A 64 2.78 -16.74 -1.69
C VAL A 64 3.65 -17.34 -0.58
N LEU A 65 4.05 -18.60 -0.70
CA LEU A 65 4.95 -19.26 0.25
C LEU A 65 6.33 -18.59 0.25
N GLU A 66 6.95 -18.38 -0.91
CA GLU A 66 8.24 -17.68 -1.03
C GLU A 66 8.20 -16.27 -0.42
N ARG A 67 7.05 -15.56 -0.56
CA ARG A 67 6.87 -14.25 0.07
C ARG A 67 6.76 -14.35 1.59
N ARG A 68 6.10 -15.38 2.12
CA ARG A 68 5.97 -15.61 3.57
C ARG A 68 7.29 -15.98 4.23
N GLU A 69 8.14 -16.73 3.54
CA GLU A 69 9.49 -17.06 4.04
C GLU A 69 10.38 -15.82 4.22
N LYS A 70 10.10 -14.74 3.46
CA LYS A 70 10.82 -13.45 3.55
C LYS A 70 10.28 -12.53 4.64
N VAL A 71 9.23 -12.92 5.38
CA VAL A 71 8.69 -12.12 6.47
C VAL A 71 9.69 -12.12 7.62
N GLY A 72 10.23 -10.95 7.96
CA GLY A 72 11.14 -10.79 9.09
C GLY A 72 10.39 -10.94 10.42
N LEU A 73 11.00 -11.68 11.34
CA LEU A 73 10.55 -11.82 12.73
C LEU A 73 11.53 -11.05 13.63
N ILE A 74 11.02 -10.42 14.68
CA ILE A 74 11.83 -9.68 15.65
C ILE A 74 11.77 -10.45 16.96
N THR A 75 12.94 -10.84 17.50
CA THR A 75 12.99 -11.55 18.79
C THR A 75 12.40 -10.70 19.91
N THR A 76 11.61 -11.34 20.77
CA THR A 76 11.12 -10.76 22.03
C THR A 76 12.19 -10.78 23.14
N SER A 77 13.40 -11.28 22.84
CA SER A 77 14.47 -11.56 23.81
C SER A 77 14.12 -12.65 24.84
N SER A 78 13.08 -13.43 24.58
CA SER A 78 12.67 -14.59 25.37
C SER A 78 12.49 -15.80 24.46
N GLU A 79 13.34 -16.81 24.60
CA GLU A 79 13.32 -18.00 23.74
C GLU A 79 11.97 -18.73 23.80
N GLN A 80 11.33 -18.80 24.97
CA GLN A 80 10.02 -19.45 25.09
C GLN A 80 8.91 -18.65 24.40
N LEU A 81 8.99 -17.32 24.42
CA LEU A 81 7.98 -16.48 23.78
C LEU A 81 8.15 -16.48 22.26
N ASP A 82 9.38 -16.39 21.76
CA ASP A 82 9.68 -16.51 20.33
C ASP A 82 9.20 -17.86 19.78
N ALA A 83 9.40 -18.96 20.53
CA ALA A 83 8.91 -20.29 20.13
C ALA A 83 7.38 -20.35 20.07
N LEU A 84 6.67 -19.72 21.02
CA LEU A 84 5.22 -19.62 21.00
C LEU A 84 4.69 -18.78 19.82
N LEU A 85 5.44 -17.75 19.40
CA LEU A 85 5.11 -16.85 18.28
C LEU A 85 5.58 -17.38 16.92
N GLY A 86 6.43 -18.41 16.89
CA GLY A 86 6.93 -19.04 15.66
C GLY A 86 8.23 -18.42 15.10
N GLY A 87 9.04 -17.80 15.95
CA GLY A 87 10.39 -17.30 15.64
C GLY A 87 10.70 -15.90 16.21
N GLY A 88 9.69 -15.19 16.70
CA GLY A 88 9.79 -13.83 17.26
C GLY A 88 8.46 -13.10 17.19
#